data_AF-A0A8S8XY82-F1
#
_entry.id   AF-A0A8S8XY82-F1
#
_cell.length_a   1.000
_cell.length_b   1.000
_cell.length_c   1.000
_cell.angle_alpha   90.00
_cell.angle_beta   90.00
_cell.angle_gamma   90.00
#
_symmetry.space_group_name_H-M   'P 1'
#
loop_
_entity.id
_entity.type
_entity.pdbx_description
1 polymer ?
#
loop_
_entity_poly.entity_id
_entity_poly.type
_entity_poly.pdbx_seq_one_letter_code
_entity_poly.pdbx_strand_id
1 'polypeptide(L)' 'MHLAPVTIGDRCVVGGGSIMMPGSTLSDDCVLANRAVLPKHKTIPPGQVWAGVPAKFVKHIRGYGDDGQES' A
#
# COMPACT_ATOMS: atom_id res chain seq x y z
N MET A 1 -16.96 -8.27 -16.32
CA MET A 1 -16.52 -7.92 -14.95
C MET A 1 -15.39 -8.86 -14.58
N HIS A 2 -14.17 -8.37 -14.32
CA HIS A 2 -13.05 -9.24 -13.91
C HIS A 2 -12.96 -9.22 -12.39
N LEU A 3 -13.32 -10.33 -11.76
CA LEU A 3 -13.24 -10.52 -10.32
C LEU A 3 -11.98 -11.33 -10.03
N ALA A 4 -11.16 -10.82 -9.12
CA ALA A 4 -9.97 -11.51 -8.62
C ALA A 4 -9.79 -11.07 -7.16
N PRO A 5 -9.32 -11.97 -6.28
CA PRO A 5 -9.10 -11.64 -4.88
C PRO A 5 -8.09 -10.50 -4.75
N VAL A 6 -8.24 -9.73 -3.68
CA VAL A 6 -7.21 -8.82 -3.20
C VAL A 6 -6.54 -9.48 -2.00
N THR A 7 -5.22 -9.39 -1.92
CA THR A 7 -4.45 -10.03 -0.84
C THR A 7 -3.72 -8.95 -0.05
N ILE A 8 -3.84 -9.00 1.27
CA ILE A 8 -3.14 -8.10 2.19
C ILE A 8 -2.37 -9.00 3.17
N GLY A 9 -1.06 -8.83 3.20
CA GLY A 9 -0.17 -9.52 4.14
C GLY A 9 -0.23 -8.96 5.56
N ASP A 10 0.68 -9.45 6.39
CA ASP A 10 0.70 -9.08 7.82
C ASP A 10 1.23 -7.65 8.03
N ARG A 11 0.77 -6.99 9.10
CA ARG A 11 1.27 -5.67 9.56
C ARG A 11 1.18 -4.56 8.49
N CYS A 12 0.28 -4.70 7.52
CA CYS A 12 0.03 -3.67 6.52
C CYS A 12 -0.81 -2.51 7.09
N VAL A 13 -0.57 -1.31 6.56
CA VAL A 13 -1.43 -0.14 6.79
C VAL A 13 -2.12 0.22 5.49
N VAL A 14 -3.46 0.21 5.50
CA VAL A 14 -4.29 0.62 4.38
C VAL A 14 -4.95 1.96 4.73
N GLY A 15 -4.49 3.02 4.08
CA GLY A 15 -4.96 4.37 4.29
C GLY A 15 -6.43 4.54 3.92
N GLY A 16 -7.12 5.44 4.64
CA GLY A 16 -8.54 5.69 4.46
C GLY A 16 -8.90 6.13 3.02
N GLY A 17 -9.96 5.54 2.48
CA GLY A 17 -10.45 5.83 1.13
C GLY A 17 -9.52 5.39 -0.01
N SER A 18 -8.52 4.56 0.27
CA SER A 18 -7.73 3.90 -0.78
C SER A 18 -8.57 2.82 -1.48
N ILE A 19 -8.18 2.50 -2.72
CA ILE A 19 -8.84 1.52 -3.57
C ILE A 19 -7.81 0.51 -4.06
N MET A 20 -8.07 -0.77 -3.82
CA MET A 20 -7.31 -1.89 -4.38
C MET A 20 -8.08 -2.51 -5.54
N MET A 21 -7.48 -2.51 -6.73
CA MET A 21 -8.10 -3.09 -7.92
C MET A 21 -7.98 -4.63 -7.91
N PRO A 22 -8.84 -5.36 -8.65
CA PRO A 22 -8.82 -6.83 -8.68
C PRO A 22 -7.44 -7.43 -8.93
N GLY A 23 -7.10 -8.45 -8.15
CA GLY A 23 -5.84 -9.18 -8.26
C GLY A 23 -4.62 -8.44 -7.71
N SER A 24 -4.80 -7.31 -7.03
CA SER A 24 -3.69 -6.59 -6.39
C SER A 24 -3.32 -7.17 -5.03
N THR A 25 -2.06 -7.03 -4.66
CA THR A 25 -1.47 -7.63 -3.46
C THR A 25 -0.60 -6.63 -2.71
N LEU A 26 -0.78 -6.55 -1.40
CA LEU A 26 0.19 -6.00 -0.45
C LEU A 26 0.92 -7.17 0.20
N SER A 27 2.25 -7.24 0.06
CA SER A 27 3.07 -8.12 0.89
C SER A 27 3.15 -7.61 2.32
N ASP A 28 3.79 -8.36 3.21
CA ASP A 28 3.94 -7.98 4.62
C ASP A 28 4.61 -6.61 4.80
N ASP A 29 4.25 -5.92 5.88
CA ASP A 29 4.81 -4.63 6.25
C ASP A 29 4.70 -3.61 5.10
N CYS A 30 3.54 -3.48 4.45
CA CYS A 30 3.31 -2.49 3.38
C CYS A 30 2.42 -1.34 3.84
N VAL A 31 2.60 -0.17 3.25
CA VAL A 31 1.71 0.99 3.46
C VAL A 31 1.13 1.44 2.12
N LEU A 32 -0.20 1.49 2.05
CA LEU A 32 -0.93 2.16 0.97
C LEU A 32 -1.51 3.47 1.51
N ALA A 33 -1.07 4.61 0.99
CA ALA A 33 -1.48 5.92 1.50
C ALA A 33 -2.98 6.22 1.30
N ASN A 34 -3.50 7.19 2.04
CA ASN A 34 -4.89 7.66 1.93
C ASN A 34 -5.23 8.02 0.48
N ARG A 35 -6.42 7.63 0.03
CA ARG A 35 -6.95 7.90 -1.33
C ARG A 35 -6.08 7.35 -2.48
N ALA A 36 -5.12 6.46 -2.21
CA ALA A 36 -4.31 5.84 -3.25
C ALA A 36 -5.09 4.76 -4.02
N VAL A 37 -4.78 4.56 -5.30
CA VAL A 37 -5.42 3.54 -6.15
C VAL A 37 -4.38 2.54 -6.64
N LEU A 38 -4.35 1.33 -6.06
CA LEU A 38 -3.44 0.27 -6.46
C LEU A 38 -3.94 -0.41 -7.76
N PRO A 39 -3.17 -0.42 -8.86
CA PRO A 39 -3.61 -0.98 -10.13
C PRO A 39 -3.90 -2.50 -10.09
N LYS A 40 -4.67 -2.99 -11.07
CA LYS A 40 -4.98 -4.42 -11.23
C LYS A 40 -3.71 -5.24 -11.33
N HIS A 41 -3.70 -6.43 -10.72
CA HIS A 41 -2.57 -7.37 -10.74
C HIS A 41 -1.23 -6.79 -10.27
N LYS A 42 -1.26 -5.70 -9.49
CA LYS A 42 -0.06 -5.08 -8.96
C LYS A 42 0.26 -5.64 -7.57
N THR A 43 1.50 -6.07 -7.39
CA THR A 43 2.04 -6.46 -6.09
C THR A 43 2.94 -5.35 -5.55
N ILE A 44 2.68 -4.92 -4.32
CA ILE A 44 3.57 -4.09 -3.51
C ILE A 44 4.54 -5.03 -2.77
N PRO A 45 5.86 -4.97 -3.01
CA PRO A 45 6.84 -5.75 -2.28
C PRO A 45 6.91 -5.39 -0.78
N PRO A 46 7.38 -6.30 0.10
CA PRO A 46 7.42 -6.06 1.54
C PRO A 46 8.15 -4.77 1.93
N GLY A 47 7.70 -4.11 2.99
CA GLY A 47 8.39 -2.93 3.53
C GLY A 47 8.30 -1.68 2.66
N GLN A 48 7.32 -1.56 1.75
CA GLN A 48 7.19 -0.41 0.86
C GLN A 48 5.97 0.46 1.15
N VAL A 49 6.14 1.76 0.89
CA VAL A 49 5.09 2.78 0.95
C VAL A 49 4.71 3.22 -0.46
N TRP A 50 3.44 3.14 -0.80
CA TRP A 50 2.89 3.51 -2.10
C TRP A 50 1.78 4.55 -1.96
N ALA A 51 1.72 5.53 -2.88
CA ALA A 51 0.74 6.61 -2.85
C ALA A 51 0.35 7.10 -4.25
N GLY A 52 -0.79 7.79 -4.35
CA GLY A 52 -1.26 8.45 -5.57
C GLY A 52 -2.31 7.68 -6.37
N VAL A 53 -2.76 8.28 -7.47
CA VAL A 53 -3.75 7.71 -8.42
C VAL A 53 -3.19 7.83 -9.84
N PRO A 54 -2.63 6.76 -10.43
CA PRO A 54 -2.40 5.44 -9.84
C PRO A 54 -1.30 5.45 -8.76
N ALA A 55 -1.37 4.52 -7.82
CA ALA A 55 -0.40 4.38 -6.75
C ALA A 55 0.98 4.01 -7.30
N LYS A 56 2.02 4.70 -6.84
CA LYS A 56 3.43 4.46 -7.19
C LYS A 56 4.27 4.34 -5.92
N PHE A 57 5.41 3.67 -6.03
CA PHE A 57 6.40 3.60 -4.96
C PHE A 57 6.83 5.01 -4.54
N VAL A 58 6.88 5.24 -3.24
CA VAL A 58 7.33 6.50 -2.62
C VAL A 58 8.64 6.28 -1.88
N LYS A 59 8.65 5.32 -0.95
CA LYS A 59 9.80 5.02 -0.08
C LYS A 59 9.68 3.63 0.53
N HIS A 60 10.77 3.16 1.13
CA HIS A 60 10.72 2.05 2.08
C HIS A 60 10.23 2.51 3.45
N ILE A 61 9.58 1.62 4.18
CA ILE A 61 9.25 1.82 5.59
C ILE A 61 10.56 1.95 6.37
N ARG A 62 10.69 3.03 7.15
CA ARG A 62 11.66 3.12 8.23
C ARG A 62 10.96 2.63 9.50
N GLY A 63 11.70 1.97 10.40
CA GLY A 63 11.14 1.30 11.57
C GLY A 63 10.16 2.16 12.35
N TYR A 64 9.20 1.51 13.01
CA TYR A 64 8.22 2.16 13.89
C TYR A 64 8.96 2.90 15.01
N GLY A 65 9.04 4.24 14.91
CA GLY A 65 9.85 5.09 15.79
C GLY A 65 10.63 6.21 15.09
N ASP A 66 10.64 6.27 13.76
CA ASP A 66 11.29 7.36 12.99
C ASP A 66 10.30 8.43 12.53
N ASP A 67 9.20 8.58 13.27
CA ASP A 67 8.27 9.71 13.18
C ASP A 67 9.04 10.93 13.67
N GLY A 68 9.81 11.53 12.76
CA GLY A 68 10.45 12.81 12.96
C GLY A 68 9.42 13.76 13.57
N GLN A 69 9.74 14.25 14.76
CA GLN A 69 9.04 15.30 15.47
C GLN A 69 8.65 16.39 14.46
N GLU A 70 7.38 16.43 14.09
CA GLU A 70 6.84 17.54 13.34
C GLU A 70 6.77 18.72 14.33
N SER A 71 7.64 19.69 14.08
CA SER A 71 7.85 20.91 14.89
C SER A 71 6.69 21.88 14.76
#